data_AF-A0A6J8EUZ6-F1
#
_entry.id   AF-A0A6J8EUZ6-F1
#
_cell.length_a   1.000
_cell.length_b   1.000
_cell.length_c   1.000
_cell.angle_alpha   90.00
_cell.angle_beta   90.00
_cell.angle_gamma   90.00
#
_symmetry.space_group_name_H-M   'P 1'
#
loop_
_entity.id
_entity.type
_entity.pdbx_description
1 polymer ?
#
loop_
_entity_poly.entity_id
_entity_poly.type
_entity_poly.pdbx_seq_one_letter_code
_entity_poly.pdbx_strand_id
1 'polypeptide(L)'
;MDPQLKYVRSLHYDHTDGSIIYRKPGLISRIQSDGSVIYRYEVSGEAGLAVDTQGHVYVREQNKSEIQRLLPDGRLRDVILKEKDGIKSPFAIAFNESTLSVNIRKTLDHLRKDRNHNAIELDKSESEICEENKNLHQLKKEKAEISELYDCVQEKEQELEYLKEHGSNNQLYLKLREQGKGVQDVVKRVQEMTMSYKRAHLKFKKKADIDLKSMGSIFEVKEECYVQYSPVKLQQAQVQPVRVESINTFKKEITNQLNLSNNLRISDIAVTADNTLFFYQAVVTLPRQSYVQFINTKSLAIDKTVKVGEGCFAITTAGDCIAVGTTAEIRIFKQNGENMNKIALKDPFQFKYVRSLYYDHNNGSIIYRKPELIYRIQLNGSVSYQYELSGEAGLAVDTQGHVYVSEQNKSEIQRLLPDGRLRDVILKEKDGIKSPFAIAFNEKEKLNIDLSKCKKIKTDQLRGENAEISELYSNVWEREQELEFLKEHGSNNHLYLKLREQGKEVQDVFRRVQEMTMSYKRANLKFDKRAAFDLRSKESTLEIKEACNVQYSQVKFQQAQVQPSRVESVLTLKRETSTHLNLNENLQILD
;
A
#
# COMPACT_ATOMS: atom_id res chain seq x y z
N MET A 1 -18.69 48.60 12.87
CA MET A 1 -17.63 48.03 12.00
C MET A 1 -16.57 49.10 11.80
N ASP A 2 -15.28 48.75 11.88
CA ASP A 2 -14.20 49.69 11.57
C ASP A 2 -14.14 49.94 10.05
N PRO A 3 -14.25 51.20 9.56
CA PRO A 3 -14.14 51.51 8.13
C PRO A 3 -12.76 51.16 7.54
N GLN A 4 -11.73 50.97 8.37
CA GLN A 4 -10.40 50.51 7.93
C GLN A 4 -10.27 48.99 7.71
N LEU A 5 -11.36 48.22 7.83
CA LEU A 5 -11.41 46.79 7.44
C LEU A 5 -11.63 46.60 5.92
N LYS A 6 -11.77 47.68 5.15
CA LYS A 6 -11.64 47.61 3.69
C LYS A 6 -10.26 47.04 3.33
N TYR A 7 -10.23 46.12 2.35
CA TYR A 7 -9.03 45.45 1.85
C TYR A 7 -8.33 44.46 2.81
N VAL A 8 -9.04 43.85 3.78
CA VAL A 8 -8.55 42.63 4.43
C VAL A 8 -8.30 41.54 3.35
N ARG A 9 -7.11 40.94 3.35
CA ARG A 9 -6.67 39.92 2.39
C ARG A 9 -6.49 38.53 3.00
N SER A 10 -6.26 38.45 4.31
CA SER A 10 -6.30 37.20 5.07
C SER A 10 -6.74 37.49 6.50
N LEU A 11 -7.39 36.51 7.12
CA LEU A 11 -7.94 36.57 8.47
C LEU A 11 -7.76 35.19 9.11
N HIS A 12 -7.23 35.17 10.32
CA HIS A 12 -7.08 34.00 11.18
C HIS A 12 -7.75 34.28 12.52
N TYR A 13 -8.36 33.26 13.10
CA TYR A 13 -8.84 33.26 14.47
C TYR A 13 -7.79 32.57 15.34
N ASP A 14 -7.38 33.20 16.44
CA ASP A 14 -6.49 32.59 17.42
C ASP A 14 -7.31 31.85 18.46
N HIS A 15 -7.16 30.52 18.50
CA HIS A 15 -7.90 29.67 19.42
C HIS A 15 -7.39 29.76 20.88
N THR A 16 -6.27 30.44 21.14
CA THR A 16 -5.68 30.56 22.48
C THR A 16 -6.34 31.65 23.34
N ASP A 17 -6.71 32.78 22.74
CA ASP A 17 -7.31 33.94 23.42
C ASP A 17 -8.63 34.45 22.78
N GLY A 18 -9.04 33.86 21.66
CA GLY A 18 -10.22 34.29 20.89
C GLY A 18 -10.03 35.58 20.09
N SER A 19 -8.79 36.03 19.91
CA SER A 19 -8.46 37.19 19.08
C SER A 19 -8.53 36.88 17.58
N ILE A 20 -8.66 37.93 16.77
CA ILE A 20 -8.65 37.87 15.31
C ILE A 20 -7.37 38.55 14.82
N ILE A 21 -6.58 37.81 14.04
CA ILE A 21 -5.36 38.29 13.39
C ILE A 21 -5.66 38.47 11.91
N TYR A 22 -5.58 39.70 11.41
CA TYR A 22 -5.88 40.01 10.01
C TYR A 22 -4.76 40.79 9.33
N ARG A 23 -4.71 40.66 8.00
CA ARG A 23 -3.79 41.38 7.11
C ARG A 23 -4.57 42.26 6.15
N LYS A 24 -4.14 43.51 5.97
CA LYS A 24 -4.45 44.39 4.82
C LYS A 24 -3.14 44.84 4.13
N PRO A 25 -3.15 45.55 2.98
CA PRO A 25 -1.92 46.12 2.42
C PRO A 25 -1.22 47.02 3.45
N GLY A 26 0.10 46.86 3.60
CA GLY A 26 0.92 47.63 4.53
C GLY A 26 0.83 47.22 6.02
N LEU A 27 -0.17 46.43 6.43
CA LEU A 27 -0.45 46.21 7.86
C LEU A 27 -0.96 44.81 8.20
N ILE A 28 -0.41 44.25 9.28
CA ILE A 28 -0.97 43.13 10.05
C ILE A 28 -1.49 43.69 11.39
N SER A 29 -2.58 43.16 11.91
CA SER A 29 -3.13 43.58 13.20
C SER A 29 -3.81 42.42 13.92
N ARG A 30 -3.63 42.35 15.24
CA ARG A 30 -4.33 41.43 16.14
C ARG A 30 -5.33 42.24 16.97
N ILE A 31 -6.60 41.83 16.97
CA ILE A 31 -7.69 42.48 17.71
C ILE A 31 -8.39 41.47 18.61
N GLN A 32 -8.81 41.86 19.80
CA GLN A 32 -9.67 41.03 20.65
C GLN A 32 -11.09 40.95 20.08
N SER A 33 -11.91 40.05 20.63
CA SER A 33 -13.30 39.85 20.23
C SER A 33 -14.22 41.06 20.49
N ASP A 34 -13.82 41.99 21.38
CA ASP A 34 -14.48 43.29 21.60
C ASP A 34 -14.10 44.35 20.54
N GLY A 35 -13.11 44.07 19.68
CA GLY A 35 -12.57 44.97 18.67
C GLY A 35 -11.41 45.84 19.14
N SER A 36 -10.96 45.73 20.39
CA SER A 36 -9.75 46.40 20.88
C SER A 36 -8.50 45.86 20.16
N VAL A 37 -7.52 46.73 19.89
CA VAL A 37 -6.32 46.38 19.11
C VAL A 37 -5.19 45.99 20.05
N ILE A 38 -4.78 44.72 20.03
CA ILE A 38 -3.63 44.23 20.80
C ILE A 38 -2.34 44.81 20.24
N TYR A 39 -2.13 44.67 18.92
CA TYR A 39 -0.98 45.26 18.24
C TYR A 39 -1.23 45.53 16.76
N ARG A 40 -0.34 46.35 16.20
CA ARG A 40 -0.20 46.59 14.75
C ARG A 40 1.24 46.29 14.35
N TYR A 41 1.44 45.60 13.23
CA TYR A 41 2.76 45.31 12.66
C TYR A 41 2.79 45.78 11.21
N GLU A 42 3.67 46.71 10.90
CA GLU A 42 3.83 47.28 9.56
C GLU A 42 4.63 46.34 8.65
N VAL A 43 4.20 46.20 7.40
CA VAL A 43 4.86 45.36 6.39
C VAL A 43 5.10 46.14 5.12
N SER A 44 6.29 46.01 4.54
CA SER A 44 6.77 46.77 3.37
C SER A 44 6.12 46.39 2.04
N GLY A 45 5.06 45.58 2.05
CA GLY A 45 4.34 45.15 0.84
C GLY A 45 3.39 43.96 1.05
N GLU A 46 3.47 43.00 0.13
CA GLU A 46 2.67 41.76 0.14
C GLU A 46 3.17 40.79 1.23
N ALA A 47 2.35 40.50 2.24
CA ALA A 47 2.70 39.56 3.32
C ALA A 47 1.93 38.24 3.25
N GLY A 48 2.62 37.12 3.45
CA GLY A 48 2.00 35.87 3.93
C GLY A 48 1.89 35.91 5.46
N LEU A 49 0.86 35.27 6.00
CA LEU A 49 0.63 35.17 7.43
C LEU A 49 0.24 33.74 7.79
N ALA A 50 0.74 33.24 8.93
CA ALA A 50 0.28 32.02 9.59
C ALA A 50 0.36 32.20 11.11
N VAL A 51 -0.33 31.36 11.87
CA VAL A 51 -0.42 31.44 13.35
C VAL A 51 -0.18 30.05 13.93
N ASP A 52 0.61 29.94 15.00
CA ASP A 52 0.84 28.66 15.69
C ASP A 52 -0.13 28.41 16.86
N THR A 53 -0.04 27.22 17.44
CA THR A 53 -0.84 26.77 18.60
C THR A 53 -0.51 27.48 19.92
N GLN A 54 0.46 28.41 19.91
CA GLN A 54 0.86 29.28 21.02
C GLN A 54 0.55 30.76 20.73
N GLY A 55 -0.17 31.05 19.64
CA GLY A 55 -0.54 32.40 19.21
C GLY A 55 0.57 33.23 18.57
N HIS A 56 1.75 32.65 18.28
CA HIS A 56 2.78 33.37 17.53
C HIS A 56 2.35 33.61 16.10
N VAL A 57 2.63 34.80 15.58
CA VAL A 57 2.28 35.18 14.21
C VAL A 57 3.52 35.15 13.34
N TYR A 58 3.51 34.25 12.37
CA TYR A 58 4.56 34.08 11.37
C TYR A 58 4.26 34.99 10.18
N VAL A 59 5.24 35.81 9.81
CA VAL A 59 5.11 36.87 8.79
C VAL A 59 6.16 36.68 7.70
N ARG A 60 5.72 36.68 6.45
CA ARG A 60 6.55 36.49 5.25
C ARG A 60 6.32 37.64 4.27
N GLU A 61 7.20 38.63 4.24
CA GLU A 61 7.09 39.76 3.30
C GLU A 61 7.69 39.41 1.93
N GLN A 62 7.00 39.73 0.83
CA GLN A 62 7.43 39.39 -0.52
C GLN A 62 8.77 40.03 -0.92
N ASN A 63 9.10 41.18 -0.35
CA ASN A 63 10.32 41.93 -0.65
C ASN A 63 11.49 41.57 0.28
N LYS A 64 11.28 40.64 1.23
CA LYS A 64 12.32 40.16 2.15
C LYS A 64 12.53 38.66 1.96
N SER A 65 13.78 38.24 1.77
CA SER A 65 14.17 36.82 1.76
C SER A 65 14.23 36.26 3.19
N GLU A 66 13.20 36.50 4.01
CA GLU A 66 13.16 36.06 5.40
C GLU A 66 11.72 35.79 5.90
N ILE A 67 11.62 35.01 6.98
CA ILE A 67 10.37 34.76 7.70
C ILE A 67 10.57 35.13 9.16
N GLN A 68 9.73 36.05 9.62
CA GLN A 68 9.75 36.66 10.93
C GLN A 68 8.68 36.02 11.82
N ARG A 69 8.93 35.91 13.14
CA ARG A 69 7.94 35.47 14.12
C ARG A 69 7.69 36.57 15.15
N LEU A 70 6.43 36.93 15.30
CA LEU A 70 5.94 37.82 16.34
C LEU A 70 5.44 37.00 17.53
N LEU A 71 5.62 37.51 18.74
CA LEU A 71 4.90 37.06 19.93
C LEU A 71 3.40 37.37 19.81
N PRO A 72 2.53 36.76 20.64
CA PRO A 72 1.11 37.13 20.72
C PRO A 72 0.87 38.63 21.02
N ASP A 73 1.82 39.31 21.69
CA ASP A 73 1.81 40.75 21.95
C ASP A 73 2.35 41.62 20.78
N GLY A 74 2.75 41.01 19.67
CA GLY A 74 3.22 41.69 18.46
C GLY A 74 4.70 42.03 18.42
N ARG A 75 5.45 41.84 19.52
CA ARG A 75 6.91 42.05 19.50
C ARG A 75 7.58 41.00 18.61
N LEU A 76 8.51 41.43 17.76
CA LEU A 76 9.36 40.53 16.97
C LEU A 76 10.21 39.67 17.93
N ARG A 77 10.00 38.35 17.90
CA ARG A 77 10.78 37.38 18.69
C ARG A 77 12.09 37.05 18.01
N ASP A 78 12.00 36.64 16.74
CA ASP A 78 13.12 36.14 15.95
C ASP A 78 12.82 36.12 14.45
N VAL A 79 13.88 36.00 13.65
CA VAL A 79 13.82 35.71 12.21
C VAL A 79 14.29 34.28 12.02
N ILE A 80 13.34 33.37 11.78
CA ILE A 80 13.55 31.92 11.86
C ILE A 80 14.23 31.38 10.61
N LEU A 81 13.94 31.97 9.44
CA LEU A 81 14.46 31.55 8.14
C LEU A 81 14.91 32.78 7.36
N LYS A 82 16.06 32.69 6.69
CA LYS A 82 16.69 33.78 5.91
C LYS A 82 17.16 33.26 4.54
N GLU A 83 17.65 34.16 3.68
CA GLU A 83 18.09 33.79 2.32
C GLU A 83 19.19 32.73 2.30
N LYS A 84 20.12 32.79 3.27
CA LYS A 84 21.17 31.79 3.48
C LYS A 84 20.65 30.38 3.77
N ASP A 85 19.41 30.27 4.23
CA ASP A 85 18.71 29.02 4.52
C ASP A 85 17.89 28.53 3.30
N GLY A 86 18.23 29.03 2.10
CA GLY A 86 17.64 28.66 0.82
C GLY A 86 16.40 29.46 0.41
N ILE A 87 15.88 30.33 1.28
CA ILE A 87 14.56 30.96 1.11
C ILE A 87 14.67 32.27 0.30
N LYS A 88 14.85 32.12 -1.02
CA LYS A 88 14.75 33.21 -2.01
C LYS A 88 13.29 33.34 -2.47
N SER A 89 12.67 34.51 -2.28
CA SER A 89 11.29 34.80 -2.69
C SER A 89 10.27 33.71 -2.29
N PRO A 90 10.05 33.46 -0.98
CA PRO A 90 8.93 32.65 -0.53
C PRO A 90 7.63 33.27 -1.03
N PHE A 91 6.58 32.46 -1.28
CA PHE A 91 5.30 32.92 -1.83
C PHE A 91 4.14 32.75 -0.86
N ALA A 92 4.06 31.62 -0.16
CA ALA A 92 3.06 31.36 0.87
C ALA A 92 3.69 30.70 2.10
N ILE A 93 3.06 30.89 3.26
CA ILE A 93 3.38 30.20 4.50
C ILE A 93 2.08 29.63 5.07
N ALA A 94 2.18 28.49 5.75
CA ALA A 94 1.10 27.87 6.51
C ALA A 94 1.69 27.21 7.75
N PHE A 95 0.93 27.14 8.84
CA PHE A 95 1.34 26.44 10.06
C PHE A 95 0.35 25.32 10.36
N ASN A 96 0.85 24.16 10.80
CA ASN A 96 0.05 23.01 11.17
C ASN A 96 0.57 22.37 12.46
N GLU A 97 -0.17 22.54 13.57
CA GLU A 97 0.05 22.01 14.92
C GLU A 97 1.41 22.34 15.58
N SER A 98 2.51 21.96 14.93
CA SER A 98 3.92 22.18 15.34
C SER A 98 4.85 22.57 14.18
N THR A 99 4.40 22.56 12.92
CA THR A 99 5.26 22.73 11.74
C THR A 99 4.91 23.96 10.89
N LEU A 100 5.94 24.68 10.43
CA LEU A 100 5.82 25.79 9.47
C LEU A 100 6.14 25.30 8.06
N SER A 101 5.14 25.24 7.20
CA SER A 101 5.29 24.97 5.76
C SER A 101 5.56 26.27 4.98
N VAL A 102 6.59 26.28 4.13
CA VAL A 102 6.95 27.42 3.28
C VAL A 102 6.93 27.03 1.80
N ASN A 103 6.08 27.67 1.00
CA ASN A 103 6.06 27.50 -0.45
C ASN A 103 7.06 28.48 -1.08
N ILE A 104 8.14 27.96 -1.68
CA ILE A 104 9.17 28.75 -2.37
C ILE A 104 8.94 28.66 -3.88
N ARG A 105 8.74 29.81 -4.53
CA ARG A 105 8.46 29.86 -5.98
C ARG A 105 9.77 29.74 -6.77
N LYS A 106 10.19 28.51 -7.10
CA LYS A 106 11.28 28.27 -8.07
C LYS A 106 11.03 29.10 -9.34
N THR A 107 12.02 29.89 -9.73
CA THR A 107 11.89 30.89 -10.79
C THR A 107 11.54 30.24 -12.13
N LEU A 108 10.43 30.67 -12.75
CA LEU A 108 9.89 30.03 -13.96
C LEU A 108 10.83 30.14 -15.18
N ASP A 109 11.81 31.04 -15.12
CA ASP A 109 12.65 31.42 -16.25
C ASP A 109 13.72 30.39 -16.62
N HIS A 110 14.04 29.43 -15.74
CA HIS A 110 14.78 28.23 -16.14
C HIS A 110 13.97 27.38 -17.14
N LEU A 111 12.69 27.11 -16.82
CA LEU A 111 11.77 26.32 -17.67
C LEU A 111 11.33 27.04 -18.96
N ARG A 112 11.78 28.29 -19.18
CA ARG A 112 11.53 29.05 -20.41
C ARG A 112 12.64 28.87 -21.45
N LYS A 113 13.87 28.55 -21.06
CA LYS A 113 14.99 28.39 -22.01
C LYS A 113 14.89 27.08 -22.81
N ASP A 114 14.44 26.01 -22.18
CA ASP A 114 14.34 24.68 -22.81
C ASP A 114 13.20 24.56 -23.83
N ARG A 115 12.30 25.55 -23.91
CA ARG A 115 11.12 25.51 -24.82
C ARG A 115 11.46 25.68 -26.30
N ASN A 116 12.66 26.16 -26.65
CA ASN A 116 13.01 26.56 -28.02
C ASN A 116 13.54 25.41 -28.92
N HIS A 117 13.26 24.14 -28.60
CA HIS A 117 13.73 22.99 -29.42
C HIS A 117 12.63 22.04 -29.93
N ASN A 118 11.47 21.92 -29.28
CA ASN A 118 10.46 20.90 -29.62
C ASN A 118 9.20 21.50 -30.29
N ALA A 119 9.36 22.14 -31.45
CA ALA A 119 8.23 22.76 -32.16
C ALA A 119 7.28 21.77 -32.88
N ILE A 120 7.68 20.50 -33.05
CA ILE A 120 7.01 19.53 -33.95
C ILE A 120 5.91 18.68 -33.25
N GLU A 121 5.84 18.68 -31.92
CA GLU A 121 4.81 17.93 -31.17
C GLU A 121 3.49 18.70 -30.96
N LEU A 122 3.46 20.00 -31.26
CA LEU A 122 2.36 20.92 -30.91
C LEU A 122 1.03 20.60 -31.61
N ASP A 123 1.04 20.35 -32.93
CA ASP A 123 -0.19 20.11 -33.72
C ASP A 123 -1.02 18.91 -33.22
N LYS A 124 -0.36 17.88 -32.67
CA LYS A 124 -1.07 16.76 -32.03
C LYS A 124 -1.70 17.19 -30.72
N SER A 125 -0.96 17.93 -29.90
CA SER A 125 -1.41 18.37 -28.57
C SER A 125 -2.68 19.24 -28.62
N GLU A 126 -2.83 20.13 -29.61
CA GLU A 126 -4.03 20.98 -29.68
C GLU A 126 -5.31 20.18 -29.98
N SER A 127 -5.21 19.13 -30.80
CA SER A 127 -6.34 18.22 -31.06
C SER A 127 -6.78 17.44 -29.81
N GLU A 128 -5.81 16.92 -29.04
CA GLU A 128 -6.08 16.21 -27.78
C GLU A 128 -6.63 17.15 -26.70
N ILE A 129 -6.08 18.37 -26.58
CA ILE A 129 -6.58 19.41 -25.66
C ILE A 129 -8.02 19.81 -26.00
N CYS A 130 -8.38 19.85 -27.30
CA CYS A 130 -9.76 20.11 -27.72
C CYS A 130 -10.71 18.97 -27.31
N GLU A 131 -10.29 17.71 -27.37
CA GLU A 131 -11.09 16.56 -26.92
C GLU A 131 -11.17 16.46 -25.38
N GLU A 132 -10.08 16.73 -24.66
CA GLU A 132 -10.09 16.76 -23.18
C GLU A 132 -10.97 17.89 -22.64
N ASN A 133 -11.00 19.06 -23.30
CA ASN A 133 -11.92 20.14 -22.94
C ASN A 133 -13.40 19.79 -23.19
N LYS A 134 -13.73 19.06 -24.26
CA LYS A 134 -15.09 18.55 -24.51
C LYS A 134 -15.52 17.59 -23.39
N ASN A 135 -14.64 16.66 -23.01
CA ASN A 135 -14.88 15.74 -21.89
C ASN A 135 -15.06 16.49 -20.55
N LEU A 136 -14.26 17.53 -20.28
CA LEU A 136 -14.40 18.37 -19.08
C LEU A 136 -15.72 19.17 -19.06
N HIS A 137 -16.20 19.65 -20.21
CA HIS A 137 -17.48 20.34 -20.30
C HIS A 137 -18.66 19.39 -20.06
N GLN A 138 -18.63 18.19 -20.63
CA GLN A 138 -19.61 17.13 -20.37
C GLN A 138 -19.65 16.74 -18.89
N LEU A 139 -18.48 16.56 -18.24
CA LEU A 139 -18.41 16.26 -16.80
C LEU A 139 -18.96 17.39 -15.91
N LYS A 140 -18.82 18.66 -16.32
CA LYS A 140 -19.46 19.79 -15.63
C LYS A 140 -20.99 19.77 -15.78
N LYS A 141 -21.51 19.38 -16.95
CA LYS A 141 -22.95 19.21 -17.20
C LYS A 141 -23.53 18.05 -16.38
N GLU A 142 -22.91 16.88 -16.40
CA GLU A 142 -23.33 15.72 -15.60
C GLU A 142 -23.31 16.04 -14.09
N LYS A 143 -22.35 16.85 -13.61
CA LYS A 143 -22.34 17.31 -12.22
C LYS A 143 -23.53 18.23 -11.87
N ALA A 144 -23.97 19.09 -12.80
CA ALA A 144 -25.15 19.93 -12.59
C ALA A 144 -26.44 19.08 -12.54
N GLU A 145 -26.61 18.16 -13.49
CA GLU A 145 -27.74 17.22 -13.53
C GLU A 145 -27.84 16.38 -12.24
N ILE A 146 -26.70 15.96 -11.66
CA ILE A 146 -26.66 15.28 -10.35
C ILE A 146 -27.10 16.20 -9.19
N SER A 147 -26.81 17.50 -9.24
CA SER A 147 -27.22 18.45 -8.19
C SER A 147 -28.73 18.67 -8.23
N GLU A 148 -29.28 18.97 -9.40
CA GLU A 148 -30.72 19.20 -9.61
C GLU A 148 -31.56 17.98 -9.18
N LEU A 149 -31.07 16.76 -9.43
CA LEU A 149 -31.70 15.53 -8.95
C LEU A 149 -31.59 15.35 -7.42
N TYR A 150 -30.53 15.85 -6.77
CA TYR A 150 -30.38 15.78 -5.32
C TYR A 150 -31.32 16.76 -4.62
N ASP A 151 -31.41 17.99 -5.13
CA ASP A 151 -32.30 19.03 -4.60
C ASP A 151 -33.78 18.60 -4.74
N CYS A 152 -34.15 17.99 -5.87
CA CYS A 152 -35.46 17.36 -6.10
C CYS A 152 -35.78 16.23 -5.08
N VAL A 153 -34.79 15.43 -4.68
CA VAL A 153 -34.98 14.41 -3.62
C VAL A 153 -35.17 15.07 -2.26
N GLN A 154 -34.42 16.13 -1.92
CA GLN A 154 -34.58 16.86 -0.66
C GLN A 154 -35.97 17.50 -0.52
N GLU A 155 -36.52 18.10 -1.59
CA GLU A 155 -37.90 18.61 -1.57
C GLU A 155 -38.93 17.50 -1.30
N LYS A 156 -38.70 16.29 -1.83
CA LYS A 156 -39.61 15.14 -1.68
C LYS A 156 -39.51 14.51 -0.29
N GLU A 157 -38.33 14.50 0.32
CA GLU A 157 -38.13 14.13 1.73
C GLU A 157 -38.83 15.12 2.68
N GLN A 158 -38.71 16.43 2.44
CA GLN A 158 -39.40 17.47 3.22
C GLN A 158 -40.94 17.38 3.07
N GLU A 159 -41.45 17.09 1.86
CA GLU A 159 -42.88 16.84 1.62
C GLU A 159 -43.41 15.63 2.43
N LEU A 160 -42.60 14.58 2.59
CA LEU A 160 -42.95 13.41 3.42
C LEU A 160 -42.86 13.70 4.92
N GLU A 161 -41.83 14.41 5.38
CA GLU A 161 -41.67 14.79 6.79
C GLU A 161 -42.86 15.65 7.26
N TYR A 162 -43.25 16.65 6.46
CA TYR A 162 -44.43 17.46 6.72
C TYR A 162 -45.72 16.63 6.77
N LEU A 163 -45.93 15.70 5.83
CA LEU A 163 -47.10 14.81 5.82
C LEU A 163 -47.11 13.77 6.95
N LYS A 164 -45.95 13.46 7.54
CA LYS A 164 -45.79 12.58 8.71
C LYS A 164 -46.11 13.30 10.03
N GLU A 165 -45.89 14.61 10.09
CA GLU A 165 -46.22 15.45 11.26
C GLU A 165 -47.65 16.02 11.21
N HIS A 166 -48.13 16.43 10.03
CA HIS A 166 -49.36 17.22 9.86
C HIS A 166 -50.42 16.55 8.97
N GLY A 167 -50.08 15.45 8.30
CA GLY A 167 -50.97 14.73 7.38
C GLY A 167 -51.67 13.52 8.03
N SER A 168 -52.75 13.06 7.39
CA SER A 168 -53.36 11.77 7.74
C SER A 168 -52.56 10.60 7.15
N ASN A 169 -52.62 9.44 7.80
CA ASN A 169 -51.99 8.20 7.33
C ASN A 169 -52.35 7.85 5.87
N ASN A 170 -53.56 8.19 5.41
CA ASN A 170 -53.99 7.98 4.03
C ASN A 170 -53.29 8.94 3.04
N GLN A 171 -53.07 10.21 3.42
CA GLN A 171 -52.31 11.16 2.58
C GLN A 171 -50.84 10.74 2.50
N LEU A 172 -50.22 10.37 3.61
CA LEU A 172 -48.84 9.86 3.64
C LEU A 172 -48.70 8.59 2.79
N TYR A 173 -49.62 7.62 2.92
CA TYR A 173 -49.62 6.40 2.11
C TYR A 173 -49.77 6.68 0.60
N LEU A 174 -50.69 7.56 0.21
CA LEU A 174 -50.87 7.95 -1.19
C LEU A 174 -49.64 8.66 -1.74
N LYS A 175 -49.01 9.56 -0.97
CA LYS A 175 -47.79 10.27 -1.37
C LYS A 175 -46.59 9.33 -1.53
N LEU A 176 -46.39 8.40 -0.60
CA LEU A 176 -45.36 7.36 -0.70
C LEU A 176 -45.57 6.47 -1.95
N ARG A 177 -46.82 6.16 -2.30
CA ARG A 177 -47.17 5.37 -3.49
C ARG A 177 -46.96 6.15 -4.80
N GLU A 178 -47.17 7.48 -4.79
CA GLU A 178 -46.90 8.39 -5.90
C GLU A 178 -45.38 8.53 -6.11
N GLN A 179 -44.66 8.99 -5.09
CA GLN A 179 -43.22 9.26 -5.15
C GLN A 179 -42.38 7.98 -5.35
N GLY A 180 -42.84 6.82 -4.87
CA GLY A 180 -42.13 5.54 -4.96
C GLY A 180 -41.81 5.07 -6.38
N LYS A 181 -42.49 5.59 -7.42
CA LYS A 181 -42.07 5.42 -8.82
C LYS A 181 -40.95 6.39 -9.19
N GLY A 182 -41.15 7.68 -8.98
CA GLY A 182 -40.17 8.72 -9.35
C GLY A 182 -38.80 8.52 -8.70
N VAL A 183 -38.77 8.08 -7.43
CA VAL A 183 -37.51 7.77 -6.73
C VAL A 183 -36.74 6.62 -7.40
N GLN A 184 -37.42 5.61 -7.96
CA GLN A 184 -36.74 4.51 -8.67
C GLN A 184 -36.10 4.99 -9.98
N ASP A 185 -36.78 5.86 -10.73
CA ASP A 185 -36.23 6.45 -11.96
C ASP A 185 -35.05 7.39 -11.67
N VAL A 186 -35.13 8.21 -10.62
CA VAL A 186 -34.00 9.06 -10.16
C VAL A 186 -32.81 8.21 -9.71
N VAL A 187 -33.03 7.17 -8.89
CA VAL A 187 -31.95 6.27 -8.44
C VAL A 187 -31.29 5.56 -9.63
N LYS A 188 -32.07 5.08 -10.61
CA LYS A 188 -31.54 4.50 -11.85
C LYS A 188 -30.71 5.52 -12.64
N ARG A 189 -31.21 6.75 -12.82
CA ARG A 189 -30.50 7.81 -13.55
C ARG A 189 -29.17 8.19 -12.88
N VAL A 190 -29.15 8.30 -11.55
CA VAL A 190 -27.92 8.56 -10.78
C VAL A 190 -26.93 7.38 -10.88
N GLN A 191 -27.40 6.13 -10.92
CA GLN A 191 -26.54 4.96 -11.16
C GLN A 191 -25.92 4.99 -12.56
N GLU A 192 -26.69 5.31 -13.60
CA GLU A 192 -26.19 5.45 -14.98
C GLU A 192 -25.09 6.53 -15.07
N MET A 193 -25.33 7.73 -14.54
CA MET A 193 -24.33 8.81 -14.50
C MET A 193 -23.10 8.44 -13.68
N THR A 194 -23.28 7.80 -12.51
CA THR A 194 -22.17 7.31 -11.69
C THR A 194 -21.29 6.31 -12.45
N MET A 195 -21.87 5.47 -13.30
CA MET A 195 -21.14 4.52 -14.14
C MET A 195 -20.45 5.19 -15.34
N SER A 196 -21.03 6.26 -15.91
CA SER A 196 -20.35 7.14 -16.88
C SER A 196 -19.10 7.78 -16.26
N TYR A 197 -19.28 8.46 -15.13
CA TYR A 197 -18.22 9.15 -14.40
C TYR A 197 -17.06 8.22 -14.02
N LYS A 198 -17.34 7.03 -13.49
CA LYS A 198 -16.32 6.01 -13.17
C LYS A 198 -15.51 5.59 -14.41
N ARG A 199 -16.15 5.41 -15.57
CA ARG A 199 -15.46 5.06 -16.83
C ARG A 199 -14.55 6.20 -17.31
N ALA A 200 -15.01 7.45 -17.23
CA ALA A 200 -14.19 8.61 -17.56
C ALA A 200 -12.98 8.74 -16.63
N HIS A 201 -13.19 8.68 -15.31
CA HIS A 201 -12.12 8.83 -14.32
C HIS A 201 -11.06 7.72 -14.41
N LEU A 202 -11.46 6.49 -14.76
CA LEU A 202 -10.54 5.37 -15.02
C LEU A 202 -9.65 5.61 -16.25
N LYS A 203 -10.17 6.24 -17.33
CA LYS A 203 -9.36 6.64 -18.48
C LYS A 203 -8.32 7.70 -18.10
N PHE A 204 -8.75 8.78 -17.46
CA PHE A 204 -7.85 9.88 -17.04
C PHE A 204 -6.71 9.39 -16.15
N LYS A 205 -7.00 8.58 -15.13
CA LYS A 205 -5.96 8.04 -14.24
C LYS A 205 -4.92 7.20 -14.99
N LYS A 206 -5.36 6.41 -15.98
CA LYS A 206 -4.49 5.56 -16.79
C LYS A 206 -3.58 6.34 -17.76
N LYS A 207 -3.98 7.55 -18.21
CA LYS A 207 -3.10 8.47 -18.98
C LYS A 207 -2.04 9.09 -18.06
N ALA A 208 -2.46 9.67 -16.93
CA ALA A 208 -1.54 10.27 -15.96
C ALA A 208 -0.48 9.30 -15.39
N ASP A 209 -0.85 8.03 -15.16
CA ASP A 209 0.09 6.97 -14.75
C ASP A 209 1.13 6.62 -15.83
N ILE A 210 0.97 7.05 -17.10
CA ILE A 210 1.95 6.88 -18.18
C ILE A 210 2.89 8.08 -18.21
N ASP A 211 2.35 9.30 -18.22
CA ASP A 211 3.13 10.54 -18.34
C ASP A 211 4.03 10.78 -17.12
N LEU A 212 3.59 10.42 -15.92
CA LEU A 212 4.41 10.50 -14.70
C LEU A 212 5.64 9.57 -14.68
N LYS A 213 5.81 8.68 -15.68
CA LYS A 213 6.98 7.79 -15.78
C LYS A 213 8.08 8.30 -16.72
N SER A 214 7.89 9.42 -17.43
CA SER A 214 8.85 9.94 -18.41
C SER A 214 9.74 11.07 -17.89
N MET A 215 9.43 11.68 -16.75
CA MET A 215 10.19 12.81 -16.19
C MET A 215 11.28 12.38 -15.19
N GLY A 216 12.44 13.04 -15.28
CA GLY A 216 13.66 12.69 -14.57
C GLY A 216 13.79 13.23 -13.13
N SER A 217 14.96 12.99 -12.55
CA SER A 217 15.28 13.10 -11.12
C SER A 217 14.95 14.44 -10.46
N ILE A 218 14.35 14.36 -9.27
CA ILE A 218 14.25 15.47 -8.30
C ILE A 218 15.39 15.33 -7.28
N PHE A 219 16.06 16.43 -6.94
CA PHE A 219 16.99 16.48 -5.81
C PHE A 219 16.23 16.82 -4.52
N GLU A 220 16.48 16.03 -3.48
CA GLU A 220 15.83 16.08 -2.17
C GLU A 220 16.79 16.67 -1.12
N VAL A 221 16.30 17.63 -0.33
CA VAL A 221 16.89 17.99 0.97
C VAL A 221 15.90 17.51 2.02
N LYS A 222 16.37 16.67 2.94
CA LYS A 222 15.49 15.94 3.87
C LYS A 222 14.95 16.84 4.98
N GLU A 223 13.65 17.09 4.92
CA GLU A 223 12.72 16.66 5.98
C GLU A 223 11.34 16.40 5.35
N GLU A 224 10.58 15.45 5.89
CA GLU A 224 9.59 14.70 5.09
C GLU A 224 8.16 15.24 5.21
N CYS A 225 7.46 15.36 4.08
CA CYS A 225 6.06 15.76 4.02
C CYS A 225 5.34 15.12 2.81
N TYR A 226 4.03 14.90 2.94
CA TYR A 226 3.14 14.58 1.82
C TYR A 226 1.86 15.43 1.88
N VAL A 227 1.40 15.89 0.72
CA VAL A 227 0.22 16.75 0.57
C VAL A 227 -1.07 15.91 0.55
N GLN A 228 -2.10 16.36 1.26
CA GLN A 228 -3.45 15.77 1.21
C GLN A 228 -4.47 16.74 0.60
N TYR A 229 -5.28 16.24 -0.34
CA TYR A 229 -6.57 16.80 -0.70
C TYR A 229 -7.68 15.82 -0.27
N SER A 230 -8.84 16.36 0.11
CA SER A 230 -10.07 15.60 0.35
C SER A 230 -11.21 16.26 -0.46
N PRO A 231 -12.26 15.52 -0.86
CA PRO A 231 -13.40 15.30 0.04
C PRO A 231 -13.77 13.82 0.21
N VAL A 232 -14.76 13.56 1.08
CA VAL A 232 -15.08 12.24 1.64
C VAL A 232 -16.33 11.62 1.01
N LYS A 233 -16.26 10.33 0.63
CA LYS A 233 -17.24 9.24 0.93
C LYS A 233 -17.05 8.00 0.05
N LEU A 234 -16.17 7.09 0.47
CA LEU A 234 -16.53 5.71 0.85
C LEU A 234 -15.30 4.98 1.43
N GLN A 235 -15.48 4.21 2.49
CA GLN A 235 -14.42 3.34 3.03
C GLN A 235 -14.30 2.07 2.17
N GLN A 236 -13.29 2.04 1.30
CA GLN A 236 -12.73 0.78 0.78
C GLN A 236 -11.34 0.59 1.38
N ALA A 237 -11.01 -0.64 1.78
CA ALA A 237 -9.75 -0.95 2.44
C ALA A 237 -8.57 -0.78 1.47
N GLN A 238 -7.91 0.39 1.56
CA GLN A 238 -6.71 0.68 0.81
C GLN A 238 -5.50 -0.04 1.42
N VAL A 239 -5.10 -1.17 0.82
CA VAL A 239 -3.79 -1.77 1.06
C VAL A 239 -2.71 -0.79 0.56
N GLN A 240 -2.09 -0.07 1.50
CA GLN A 240 -0.93 0.78 1.26
C GLN A 240 0.20 0.34 2.20
N PRO A 241 1.45 0.24 1.73
CA PRO A 241 2.61 0.11 2.60
C PRO A 241 2.88 1.47 3.26
N VAL A 242 2.28 1.70 4.43
CA VAL A 242 2.49 2.93 5.22
C VAL A 242 3.80 2.82 6.02
N ARG A 243 4.49 3.94 6.23
CA ARG A 243 5.71 4.02 7.06
C ARG A 243 5.41 3.65 8.50
N VAL A 244 6.02 2.57 8.97
CA VAL A 244 6.00 2.13 10.39
C VAL A 244 7.30 2.53 11.11
N GLU A 245 8.02 3.52 10.57
CA GLU A 245 9.44 3.75 10.88
C GLU A 245 9.68 4.21 12.32
N SER A 246 8.80 5.05 12.91
CA SER A 246 8.95 5.50 14.31
C SER A 246 8.79 4.34 15.31
N ILE A 247 7.65 3.64 15.28
CA ILE A 247 7.36 2.52 16.19
C ILE A 247 8.32 1.35 15.95
N ASN A 248 8.67 1.02 14.71
CA ASN A 248 9.63 -0.06 14.46
C ASN A 248 11.06 0.33 14.83
N THR A 249 11.46 1.60 14.71
CA THR A 249 12.76 2.07 15.23
C THR A 249 12.78 2.01 16.74
N PHE A 250 11.75 2.52 17.42
CA PHE A 250 11.62 2.44 18.88
C PHE A 250 11.61 0.98 19.38
N LYS A 251 10.82 0.09 18.77
CA LYS A 251 10.84 -1.35 19.07
C LYS A 251 12.22 -1.95 18.82
N LYS A 252 12.90 -1.61 17.72
CA LYS A 252 14.27 -2.09 17.40
C LYS A 252 15.31 -1.56 18.38
N GLU A 253 15.19 -0.33 18.84
CA GLU A 253 16.12 0.31 19.76
C GLU A 253 15.99 -0.24 21.19
N ILE A 254 14.76 -0.38 21.70
CA ILE A 254 14.49 -1.14 22.93
C ILE A 254 14.96 -2.59 22.78
N THR A 255 14.68 -3.25 21.66
CA THR A 255 15.14 -4.63 21.39
C THR A 255 16.67 -4.72 21.39
N ASN A 256 17.38 -3.74 20.82
CA ASN A 256 18.83 -3.69 20.84
C ASN A 256 19.37 -3.52 22.27
N GLN A 257 18.88 -2.52 23.02
CA GLN A 257 19.32 -2.28 24.39
C GLN A 257 19.05 -3.47 25.32
N LEU A 258 17.87 -4.09 25.23
CA LEU A 258 17.54 -5.28 26.02
C LEU A 258 18.31 -6.54 25.58
N ASN A 259 18.53 -6.76 24.27
CA ASN A 259 19.32 -7.89 23.78
C ASN A 259 20.79 -7.80 24.18
N LEU A 260 21.37 -6.59 24.14
CA LEU A 260 22.74 -6.32 24.61
C LEU A 260 22.95 -6.72 26.08
N SER A 261 21.88 -6.74 26.89
CA SER A 261 21.97 -7.12 28.30
C SER A 261 21.93 -8.62 28.56
N ASN A 262 20.99 -9.38 27.96
CA ASN A 262 20.68 -10.74 28.44
C ASN A 262 19.91 -11.66 27.44
N ASN A 263 20.06 -11.47 26.12
CA ASN A 263 19.43 -12.37 25.11
C ASN A 263 17.88 -12.46 25.27
N LEU A 264 17.26 -11.31 25.60
CA LEU A 264 15.89 -11.16 26.06
C LEU A 264 14.90 -11.06 24.90
N ARG A 265 14.29 -12.19 24.50
CA ARG A 265 13.22 -12.18 23.50
C ARG A 265 11.93 -11.58 24.05
N ILE A 266 11.67 -10.33 23.70
CA ILE A 266 10.37 -9.67 23.82
C ILE A 266 9.32 -10.44 23.01
N SER A 267 8.12 -10.62 23.56
CA SER A 267 6.96 -11.18 22.81
C SER A 267 6.07 -10.07 22.26
N ASP A 268 5.68 -9.13 23.13
CA ASP A 268 4.69 -8.09 22.85
C ASP A 268 4.96 -6.83 23.69
N ILE A 269 4.34 -5.70 23.33
CA ILE A 269 4.58 -4.38 23.92
C ILE A 269 3.31 -3.51 23.88
N ALA A 270 2.91 -3.02 25.05
CA ALA A 270 1.94 -1.96 25.21
C ALA A 270 2.65 -0.63 25.49
N VAL A 271 1.98 0.49 25.21
CA VAL A 271 2.41 1.82 25.64
C VAL A 271 1.27 2.46 26.42
N THR A 272 1.57 2.93 27.62
CA THR A 272 0.62 3.68 28.46
C THR A 272 1.08 5.12 28.58
N ALA A 273 0.13 6.05 28.69
CA ALA A 273 0.42 7.40 29.13
C ALA A 273 0.42 7.42 30.66
N ASP A 274 1.49 7.92 31.28
CA ASP A 274 1.46 8.25 32.70
C ASP A 274 0.74 9.60 32.86
N ASN A 275 -0.54 9.51 33.26
CA ASN A 275 -1.42 10.65 33.50
C ASN A 275 -0.91 11.59 34.62
N THR A 276 0.11 11.17 35.41
CA THR A 276 0.68 11.95 36.51
C THR A 276 2.00 12.65 36.18
N LEU A 277 2.76 12.16 35.18
CA LEU A 277 4.11 12.64 34.87
C LEU A 277 4.33 13.15 33.43
N PHE A 278 3.31 13.15 32.57
CA PHE A 278 3.41 13.56 31.15
C PHE A 278 4.44 12.79 30.30
N PHE A 279 4.88 11.62 30.78
CA PHE A 279 5.74 10.71 30.02
C PHE A 279 4.95 9.46 29.64
N TYR A 280 5.31 8.86 28.50
CA TYR A 280 4.82 7.53 28.19
C TYR A 280 5.69 6.50 28.89
N GLN A 281 5.09 5.35 29.21
CA GLN A 281 5.81 4.17 29.68
C GLN A 281 5.52 3.02 28.72
N ALA A 282 6.57 2.46 28.15
CA ALA A 282 6.50 1.25 27.35
C ALA A 282 6.56 0.03 28.28
N VAL A 283 5.71 -0.96 28.02
CA VAL A 283 5.56 -2.12 28.91
C VAL A 283 5.67 -3.39 28.07
N VAL A 284 6.74 -4.17 28.28
CA VAL A 284 7.14 -5.29 27.41
C VAL A 284 7.02 -6.64 28.11
N THR A 285 6.63 -7.69 27.37
CA THR A 285 6.53 -9.07 27.89
C THR A 285 7.76 -9.90 27.58
N LEU A 286 8.29 -10.61 28.59
CA LEU A 286 9.43 -11.51 28.51
C LEU A 286 8.99 -12.95 28.87
N PRO A 287 8.42 -13.72 27.92
CA PRO A 287 7.77 -15.01 28.20
C PRO A 287 8.69 -16.03 28.88
N ARG A 288 9.94 -16.17 28.39
CA ARG A 288 10.92 -17.14 28.91
C ARG A 288 11.23 -16.90 30.39
N GLN A 289 11.28 -15.65 30.81
CA GLN A 289 11.59 -15.24 32.18
C GLN A 289 10.33 -15.03 33.04
N SER A 290 9.13 -15.05 32.43
CA SER A 290 7.84 -14.82 33.10
C SER A 290 7.75 -13.45 33.80
N TYR A 291 8.38 -12.44 33.19
CA TYR A 291 8.40 -11.05 33.65
C TYR A 291 7.77 -10.10 32.64
N VAL A 292 7.24 -9.00 33.16
CA VAL A 292 6.98 -7.77 32.40
C VAL A 292 7.95 -6.69 32.87
N GLN A 293 8.48 -5.90 31.93
CA GLN A 293 9.34 -4.76 32.21
C GLN A 293 8.66 -3.45 31.80
N PHE A 294 8.76 -2.48 32.68
CA PHE A 294 8.28 -1.11 32.51
C PHE A 294 9.48 -0.25 32.14
N ILE A 295 9.39 0.49 31.05
CA ILE A 295 10.48 1.20 30.39
C ILE A 295 10.05 2.64 30.15
N ASN A 296 10.80 3.59 30.68
CA ASN A 296 10.56 5.01 30.46
C ASN A 296 10.85 5.33 28.98
N THR A 297 9.87 5.83 28.20
CA THR A 297 10.10 6.01 26.75
C THR A 297 11.03 7.17 26.41
N LYS A 298 11.41 8.01 27.39
CA LYS A 298 12.28 9.19 27.19
C LYS A 298 13.74 8.91 27.55
N SER A 299 14.01 8.14 28.60
CA SER A 299 15.37 7.72 28.97
C SER A 299 15.76 6.32 28.48
N LEU A 300 14.77 5.53 28.03
CA LEU A 300 14.87 4.10 27.71
C LEU A 300 15.33 3.21 28.88
N ALA A 301 15.38 3.77 30.11
CA ALA A 301 15.70 3.03 31.31
C ALA A 301 14.55 2.09 31.73
N ILE A 302 14.92 0.96 32.34
CA ILE A 302 13.95 0.02 32.94
C ILE A 302 13.58 0.54 34.33
N ASP A 303 12.37 1.08 34.48
CA ASP A 303 11.87 1.61 35.75
C ASP A 303 11.54 0.49 36.74
N LYS A 304 10.96 -0.62 36.24
CA LYS A 304 10.44 -1.72 37.08
C LYS A 304 10.39 -3.05 36.32
N THR A 305 10.62 -4.15 37.03
CA THR A 305 10.38 -5.52 36.54
C THR A 305 9.37 -6.20 37.46
N VAL A 306 8.34 -6.85 36.90
CA VAL A 306 7.23 -7.49 37.65
C VAL A 306 7.06 -8.94 37.22
N LYS A 307 6.91 -9.87 38.17
CA LYS A 307 6.68 -11.30 37.88
C LYS A 307 5.19 -11.58 37.65
N VAL A 308 4.85 -11.96 36.43
CA VAL A 308 3.46 -11.99 35.95
C VAL A 308 2.84 -13.38 35.86
N GLY A 309 3.59 -14.44 36.12
CA GLY A 309 3.13 -15.82 35.95
C GLY A 309 3.71 -16.48 34.70
N GLU A 310 3.60 -17.81 34.61
CA GLU A 310 4.29 -18.62 33.60
C GLU A 310 3.93 -18.19 32.18
N GLY A 311 4.94 -17.79 31.39
CA GLY A 311 4.82 -17.47 29.97
C GLY A 311 3.85 -16.32 29.67
N CYS A 312 4.30 -15.08 29.80
CA CYS A 312 3.55 -13.91 29.33
C CYS A 312 3.85 -13.62 27.85
N PHE A 313 2.82 -13.64 27.01
CA PHE A 313 2.98 -13.59 25.56
C PHE A 313 2.31 -12.39 24.89
N ALA A 314 1.28 -11.82 25.52
CA ALA A 314 0.50 -10.69 25.01
C ALA A 314 0.22 -9.66 26.10
N ILE A 315 0.10 -8.38 25.75
CA ILE A 315 -0.11 -7.28 26.69
C ILE A 315 -0.95 -6.16 26.08
N THR A 316 -1.78 -5.51 26.88
CA THR A 316 -2.62 -4.39 26.43
C THR A 316 -2.88 -3.40 27.57
N THR A 317 -3.12 -2.15 27.24
CA THR A 317 -3.64 -1.15 28.19
C THR A 317 -5.15 -1.34 28.36
N ALA A 318 -5.65 -1.10 29.57
CA ALA A 318 -7.03 -1.35 29.96
C ALA A 318 -7.54 -0.20 30.84
N GLY A 319 -7.72 0.99 30.23
CA GLY A 319 -7.83 2.24 30.97
C GLY A 319 -6.54 2.52 31.75
N ASP A 320 -6.66 2.89 33.03
CA ASP A 320 -5.52 3.11 33.94
C ASP A 320 -4.85 1.80 34.43
N CYS A 321 -5.20 0.67 33.81
CA CYS A 321 -4.65 -0.65 34.09
C CYS A 321 -3.86 -1.21 32.89
N ILE A 322 -3.10 -2.26 33.14
CA ILE A 322 -2.38 -3.06 32.14
C ILE A 322 -2.81 -4.51 32.30
N ALA A 323 -3.36 -5.12 31.25
CA ALA A 323 -3.68 -6.53 31.23
C ALA A 323 -2.58 -7.33 30.52
N VAL A 324 -2.17 -8.45 31.10
CA VAL A 324 -1.10 -9.32 30.61
C VAL A 324 -1.63 -10.74 30.47
N GLY A 325 -1.55 -11.29 29.26
CA GLY A 325 -1.96 -12.65 28.92
C GLY A 325 -0.84 -13.64 29.14
N THR A 326 -1.06 -14.60 30.05
CA THR A 326 -0.10 -15.67 30.38
C THR A 326 -0.50 -17.01 29.75
N THR A 327 0.11 -18.12 30.19
CA THR A 327 -0.32 -19.48 29.83
C THR A 327 -1.72 -19.83 30.36
N ALA A 328 -2.00 -19.51 31.62
CA ALA A 328 -3.17 -20.00 32.37
C ALA A 328 -4.09 -18.91 32.94
N GLU A 329 -3.65 -17.66 32.98
CA GLU A 329 -4.42 -16.54 33.54
C GLU A 329 -4.18 -15.23 32.75
N ILE A 330 -5.13 -14.29 32.85
CA ILE A 330 -4.89 -12.88 32.49
C ILE A 330 -4.72 -12.12 33.81
N ARG A 331 -3.57 -11.47 33.99
CA ARG A 331 -3.34 -10.61 35.17
C ARG A 331 -3.57 -9.15 34.81
N ILE A 332 -4.14 -8.41 35.75
CA ILE A 332 -4.43 -6.98 35.63
C ILE A 332 -3.59 -6.25 36.67
N PHE A 333 -2.80 -5.29 36.22
CA PHE A 333 -1.94 -4.44 37.05
C PHE A 333 -2.38 -2.98 36.93
N LYS A 334 -2.09 -2.16 37.95
CA LYS A 334 -2.05 -0.70 37.77
C LYS A 334 -0.92 -0.32 36.81
N GLN A 335 -0.96 0.88 36.24
CA GLN A 335 0.19 1.47 35.50
C GLN A 335 1.51 1.39 36.29
N ASN A 336 1.49 1.58 37.62
CA ASN A 336 2.70 1.47 38.46
C ASN A 336 3.19 0.02 38.69
N GLY A 337 2.57 -1.00 38.10
CA GLY A 337 2.95 -2.41 38.22
C GLY A 337 2.52 -3.12 39.51
N GLU A 338 1.66 -2.52 40.35
CA GLU A 338 0.95 -3.25 41.40
C GLU A 338 -0.07 -4.22 40.80
N ASN A 339 -0.16 -5.44 41.33
CA ASN A 339 -1.15 -6.44 40.91
C ASN A 339 -2.52 -6.11 41.51
N MET A 340 -3.56 -6.00 40.66
CA MET A 340 -4.94 -5.73 41.08
C MET A 340 -5.81 -6.98 41.07
N ASN A 341 -5.74 -7.78 40.01
CA ASN A 341 -6.64 -8.92 39.81
C ASN A 341 -6.02 -9.99 38.90
N LYS A 342 -6.52 -11.22 39.00
CA LYS A 342 -6.19 -12.33 38.11
C LYS A 342 -7.46 -13.04 37.63
N ILE A 343 -7.55 -13.26 36.34
CA ILE A 343 -8.64 -14.01 35.70
C ILE A 343 -8.08 -15.36 35.26
N ALA A 344 -8.44 -16.42 35.99
CA ALA A 344 -8.05 -17.77 35.64
C ALA A 344 -8.78 -18.24 34.36
N LEU A 345 -8.02 -18.62 33.33
CA LEU A 345 -8.59 -19.06 32.06
C LEU A 345 -9.02 -20.53 32.16
N LYS A 346 -10.29 -20.74 32.50
CA LYS A 346 -10.94 -22.06 32.49
C LYS A 346 -11.01 -22.59 31.05
N ASP A 347 -10.04 -23.41 30.67
CA ASP A 347 -9.92 -24.00 29.34
C ASP A 347 -9.50 -25.47 29.48
N PRO A 348 -10.27 -26.43 28.92
CA PRO A 348 -9.92 -27.85 28.98
C PRO A 348 -8.78 -28.24 28.00
N PHE A 349 -8.45 -27.38 27.03
CA PHE A 349 -7.49 -27.73 25.97
C PHE A 349 -6.03 -27.44 26.35
N GLN A 350 -5.12 -28.26 25.82
CA GLN A 350 -3.69 -28.24 26.20
C GLN A 350 -2.93 -27.00 25.69
N PHE A 351 -3.50 -26.21 24.77
CA PHE A 351 -2.85 -25.03 24.17
C PHE A 351 -2.96 -23.79 25.07
N LYS A 352 -2.29 -23.89 26.22
CA LYS A 352 -2.21 -22.90 27.31
C LYS A 352 -1.34 -21.69 26.95
N TYR A 353 -1.76 -20.81 26.02
CA TYR A 353 -1.25 -19.42 25.99
C TYR A 353 -2.15 -18.45 25.23
N VAL A 354 -2.27 -17.23 25.79
CA VAL A 354 -2.88 -16.08 25.13
C VAL A 354 -1.89 -15.51 24.10
N ARG A 355 -2.23 -15.58 22.80
CA ARG A 355 -1.38 -15.09 21.70
C ARG A 355 -1.52 -13.62 21.36
N SER A 356 -2.68 -13.02 21.63
CA SER A 356 -2.92 -11.58 21.51
C SER A 356 -4.04 -11.16 22.45
N LEU A 357 -4.03 -9.89 22.83
CA LEU A 357 -4.83 -9.34 23.92
C LEU A 357 -5.20 -7.89 23.60
N TYR A 358 -6.48 -7.55 23.75
CA TYR A 358 -7.05 -6.23 23.48
C TYR A 358 -8.06 -5.88 24.56
N TYR A 359 -8.18 -4.60 24.88
CA TYR A 359 -9.25 -4.07 25.73
C TYR A 359 -10.24 -3.29 24.87
N ASP A 360 -11.52 -3.63 24.94
CA ASP A 360 -12.57 -2.78 24.39
C ASP A 360 -13.01 -1.77 25.45
N HIS A 361 -12.54 -0.54 25.26
CA HIS A 361 -12.83 0.60 26.13
C HIS A 361 -14.32 0.94 26.23
N ASN A 362 -15.14 0.67 25.19
CA ASN A 362 -16.57 0.98 25.20
C ASN A 362 -17.37 0.06 26.11
N ASN A 363 -16.90 -1.17 26.27
CA ASN A 363 -17.63 -2.28 26.88
C ASN A 363 -16.98 -2.80 28.17
N GLY A 364 -15.86 -2.20 28.61
CA GLY A 364 -15.14 -2.58 29.83
C GLY A 364 -14.58 -4.01 29.80
N SER A 365 -14.33 -4.57 28.62
CA SER A 365 -14.14 -6.02 28.42
C SER A 365 -12.83 -6.35 27.72
N ILE A 366 -12.20 -7.44 28.12
CA ILE A 366 -10.97 -7.94 27.48
C ILE A 366 -11.33 -8.94 26.37
N ILE A 367 -10.73 -8.77 25.20
CA ILE A 367 -10.78 -9.69 24.06
C ILE A 367 -9.41 -10.35 23.93
N TYR A 368 -9.35 -11.67 23.90
CA TYR A 368 -8.08 -12.40 23.82
C TYR A 368 -8.13 -13.57 22.85
N ARG A 369 -6.98 -13.90 22.25
CA ARG A 369 -6.83 -15.01 21.31
C ARG A 369 -6.06 -16.18 21.92
N LYS A 370 -6.58 -17.39 21.74
CA LYS A 370 -5.86 -18.67 21.78
C LYS A 370 -5.75 -19.25 20.35
N PRO A 371 -4.96 -20.31 20.09
CA PRO A 371 -4.71 -20.77 18.72
C PRO A 371 -5.97 -21.00 17.87
N GLU A 372 -7.03 -21.59 18.43
CA GLU A 372 -8.26 -21.96 17.72
C GLU A 372 -9.49 -21.14 18.14
N LEU A 373 -9.36 -20.25 19.14
CA LEU A 373 -10.50 -19.53 19.74
C LEU A 373 -10.17 -18.06 20.01
N ILE A 374 -11.09 -17.17 19.68
CA ILE A 374 -11.20 -15.83 20.26
C ILE A 374 -12.17 -15.92 21.42
N TYR A 375 -11.83 -15.30 22.55
CA TYR A 375 -12.75 -15.10 23.67
C TYR A 375 -12.95 -13.61 23.92
N ARG A 376 -14.16 -13.26 24.36
CA ARG A 376 -14.45 -11.98 25.00
C ARG A 376 -14.86 -12.25 26.45
N ILE A 377 -14.22 -11.58 27.40
CA ILE A 377 -14.47 -11.72 28.83
C ILE A 377 -14.66 -10.35 29.50
N GLN A 378 -15.44 -10.32 30.57
CA GLN A 378 -15.50 -9.18 31.48
C GLN A 378 -14.34 -9.22 32.48
N LEU A 379 -14.04 -8.09 33.15
CA LEU A 379 -12.93 -8.00 34.12
C LEU A 379 -13.11 -8.86 35.39
N ASN A 380 -14.31 -9.39 35.62
CA ASN A 380 -14.59 -10.40 36.66
C ASN A 380 -14.34 -11.85 36.18
N GLY A 381 -13.98 -12.05 34.92
CA GLY A 381 -13.74 -13.36 34.30
C GLY A 381 -14.96 -14.06 33.69
N SER A 382 -16.15 -13.45 33.66
CA SER A 382 -17.29 -14.03 32.92
C SER A 382 -17.06 -13.94 31.41
N VAL A 383 -17.30 -15.06 30.69
CA VAL A 383 -17.21 -15.10 29.22
C VAL A 383 -18.47 -14.48 28.63
N SER A 384 -18.30 -13.46 27.79
CA SER A 384 -19.37 -12.83 27.01
C SER A 384 -19.65 -13.61 25.73
N TYR A 385 -18.61 -14.04 25.01
CA TYR A 385 -18.71 -14.97 23.88
C TYR A 385 -17.37 -15.69 23.60
N GLN A 386 -17.43 -16.74 22.79
CA GLN A 386 -16.29 -17.35 22.12
C GLN A 386 -16.54 -17.44 20.60
N TYR A 387 -15.48 -17.40 19.79
CA TYR A 387 -15.55 -17.50 18.32
C TYR A 387 -14.44 -18.40 17.79
N GLU A 388 -14.79 -19.35 16.93
CA GLU A 388 -13.89 -20.40 16.42
C GLU A 388 -13.05 -19.94 15.22
N LEU A 389 -11.79 -20.37 15.21
CA LEU A 389 -10.80 -20.08 14.17
C LEU A 389 -10.33 -21.39 13.54
N SER A 390 -10.24 -21.41 12.21
CA SER A 390 -9.66 -22.53 11.45
C SER A 390 -8.12 -22.50 11.38
N GLY A 391 -7.44 -21.72 12.23
CA GLY A 391 -5.98 -21.66 12.31
C GLY A 391 -5.39 -20.35 12.85
N GLU A 392 -4.19 -19.97 12.37
CA GLU A 392 -3.55 -18.73 12.79
C GLU A 392 -4.37 -17.49 12.38
N ALA A 393 -4.49 -16.52 13.29
CA ALA A 393 -5.14 -15.25 13.03
C ALA A 393 -4.54 -14.08 13.82
N GLY A 394 -4.58 -12.90 13.21
CA GLY A 394 -4.41 -11.61 13.89
C GLY A 394 -5.77 -11.04 14.32
N LEU A 395 -5.77 -10.16 15.31
CA LEU A 395 -6.97 -9.44 15.78
C LEU A 395 -6.75 -7.94 15.76
N ALA A 396 -7.83 -7.18 15.59
CA ALA A 396 -7.91 -5.76 15.92
C ALA A 396 -9.32 -5.44 16.42
N VAL A 397 -9.49 -4.37 17.18
CA VAL A 397 -10.80 -3.90 17.68
C VAL A 397 -10.98 -2.46 17.22
N ASP A 398 -12.15 -2.10 16.67
CA ASP A 398 -12.46 -0.71 16.30
C ASP A 398 -13.06 0.09 17.46
N THR A 399 -13.15 1.42 17.31
CA THR A 399 -13.78 2.32 18.30
C THR A 399 -15.27 2.05 18.54
N GLN A 400 -15.92 1.12 17.84
CA GLN A 400 -17.29 0.66 18.08
C GLN A 400 -17.36 -0.72 18.75
N GLY A 401 -16.22 -1.33 19.08
CA GLY A 401 -16.13 -2.64 19.71
C GLY A 401 -16.32 -3.84 18.78
N HIS A 402 -16.29 -3.63 17.45
CA HIS A 402 -16.23 -4.74 16.49
C HIS A 402 -14.85 -5.39 16.53
N VAL A 403 -14.81 -6.72 16.45
CA VAL A 403 -13.55 -7.46 16.38
C VAL A 403 -13.27 -7.84 14.94
N TYR A 404 -12.17 -7.32 14.39
CA TYR A 404 -11.66 -7.71 13.09
C TYR A 404 -10.68 -8.86 13.27
N VAL A 405 -10.75 -9.84 12.37
CA VAL A 405 -10.02 -11.10 12.46
C VAL A 405 -9.35 -11.36 11.12
N SER A 406 -8.01 -11.48 11.10
CA SER A 406 -7.27 -11.79 9.87
C SER A 406 -6.91 -13.27 9.83
N GLU A 407 -7.79 -14.09 9.27
CA GLU A 407 -7.71 -15.55 9.36
C GLU A 407 -6.80 -16.12 8.27
N GLN A 408 -5.60 -16.56 8.68
CA GLN A 408 -4.51 -16.90 7.76
C GLN A 408 -4.86 -18.10 6.86
N ASN A 409 -5.60 -19.08 7.39
CA ASN A 409 -5.96 -20.31 6.66
C ASN A 409 -7.12 -20.10 5.67
N LYS A 410 -8.09 -19.23 5.96
CA LYS A 410 -9.16 -18.88 5.00
C LYS A 410 -8.72 -17.83 3.98
N SER A 411 -7.60 -17.13 4.24
CA SER A 411 -7.18 -15.94 3.47
C SER A 411 -8.28 -14.86 3.44
N GLU A 412 -8.85 -14.59 4.61
CA GLU A 412 -9.96 -13.65 4.80
C GLU A 412 -9.65 -12.62 5.91
N ILE A 413 -10.27 -11.45 5.78
CA ILE A 413 -10.47 -10.53 6.91
C ILE A 413 -11.96 -10.50 7.25
N GLN A 414 -12.31 -11.01 8.42
CA GLN A 414 -13.67 -11.06 8.96
C GLN A 414 -13.91 -9.90 9.93
N ARG A 415 -15.17 -9.49 10.09
CA ARG A 415 -15.63 -8.51 11.08
C ARG A 415 -16.74 -9.11 11.92
N LEU A 416 -16.52 -9.20 13.22
CA LEU A 416 -17.50 -9.63 14.22
C LEU A 416 -18.20 -8.41 14.83
N LEU A 417 -19.48 -8.55 15.18
CA LEU A 417 -20.18 -7.62 16.06
C LEU A 417 -19.61 -7.66 17.49
N PRO A 418 -19.89 -6.65 18.34
CA PRO A 418 -19.49 -6.68 19.75
C PRO A 418 -20.02 -7.88 20.54
N ASP A 419 -21.10 -8.52 20.08
CA ASP A 419 -21.67 -9.76 20.63
C ASP A 419 -21.02 -11.05 20.10
N GLY A 420 -20.02 -10.95 19.22
CA GLY A 420 -19.26 -12.07 18.67
C GLY A 420 -19.83 -12.68 17.38
N ARG A 421 -21.04 -12.30 16.94
CA ARG A 421 -21.60 -12.78 15.68
C ARG A 421 -20.81 -12.25 14.49
N LEU A 422 -20.51 -13.11 13.52
CA LEU A 422 -19.92 -12.68 12.25
C LEU A 422 -20.88 -11.73 11.53
N ARG A 423 -20.41 -10.49 11.27
CA ARG A 423 -21.16 -9.45 10.55
C ARG A 423 -20.91 -9.55 9.06
N ASP A 424 -19.64 -9.51 8.66
CA ASP A 424 -19.20 -9.45 7.27
C ASP A 424 -17.85 -10.17 7.11
N VAL A 425 -17.58 -10.65 5.89
CA VAL A 425 -16.20 -10.87 5.43
C VAL A 425 -15.80 -9.68 4.56
N ILE A 426 -14.97 -8.79 5.09
CA ILE A 426 -14.68 -7.49 4.44
C ILE A 426 -13.64 -7.59 3.32
N LEU A 427 -12.77 -8.62 3.34
CA LEU A 427 -11.78 -8.93 2.30
C LEU A 427 -11.56 -10.45 2.22
N LYS A 428 -11.31 -10.96 1.01
CA LYS A 428 -11.03 -12.38 0.71
C LYS A 428 -9.80 -12.50 -0.21
N GLU A 429 -9.36 -13.72 -0.50
CA GLU A 429 -8.22 -13.98 -1.39
C GLU A 429 -8.34 -13.32 -2.78
N LYS A 430 -9.54 -13.30 -3.35
CA LYS A 430 -9.84 -12.63 -4.64
C LYS A 430 -9.54 -11.13 -4.62
N ASP A 431 -9.51 -10.50 -3.45
CA ASP A 431 -9.23 -9.08 -3.23
C ASP A 431 -7.72 -8.83 -3.00
N GLY A 432 -6.87 -9.86 -3.21
CA GLY A 432 -5.42 -9.81 -3.10
C GLY A 432 -4.85 -10.25 -1.74
N ILE A 433 -5.71 -10.52 -0.76
CA ILE A 433 -5.33 -10.90 0.61
C ILE A 433 -5.05 -12.41 0.67
N LYS A 434 -3.80 -12.83 0.48
CA LYS A 434 -3.36 -14.21 0.71
C LYS A 434 -2.70 -14.33 2.08
N SER A 435 -3.09 -15.30 2.91
CA SER A 435 -2.41 -15.64 4.17
C SER A 435 -2.11 -14.43 5.10
N PRO A 436 -3.09 -13.57 5.41
CA PRO A 436 -2.88 -12.39 6.25
C PRO A 436 -2.54 -12.79 7.69
N PHE A 437 -1.58 -12.10 8.31
CA PHE A 437 -1.04 -12.53 9.61
C PHE A 437 -1.39 -11.63 10.79
N ALA A 438 -1.26 -10.32 10.62
CA ALA A 438 -1.56 -9.34 11.66
C ALA A 438 -2.40 -8.19 11.08
N ILE A 439 -3.17 -7.53 11.95
CA ILE A 439 -4.01 -6.38 11.62
C ILE A 439 -3.97 -5.36 12.76
N ALA A 440 -4.14 -4.09 12.42
CA ALA A 440 -4.24 -3.00 13.38
C ALA A 440 -4.94 -1.79 12.76
N PHE A 441 -5.75 -1.09 13.55
CA PHE A 441 -6.19 0.27 13.20
C PHE A 441 -5.06 1.28 13.43
N ASN A 442 -5.11 2.39 12.70
CA ASN A 442 -4.34 3.59 13.04
C ASN A 442 -5.27 4.64 13.68
N GLU A 443 -4.67 5.76 14.10
CA GLU A 443 -5.33 6.97 14.65
C GLU A 443 -6.52 7.55 13.83
N LYS A 444 -6.78 7.06 12.60
CA LYS A 444 -7.84 7.52 11.69
C LYS A 444 -8.85 6.42 11.36
N GLU A 445 -8.93 5.39 12.20
CA GLU A 445 -9.75 4.18 12.02
C GLU A 445 -9.56 3.47 10.66
N LYS A 446 -8.37 3.61 10.05
CA LYS A 446 -8.00 2.88 8.84
C LYS A 446 -7.33 1.56 9.24
N LEU A 447 -7.97 0.45 8.87
CA LEU A 447 -7.43 -0.90 9.05
C LEU A 447 -6.18 -1.11 8.17
N ASN A 448 -5.09 -1.50 8.80
CA ASN A 448 -3.83 -1.92 8.17
C ASN A 448 -3.68 -3.44 8.34
N ILE A 449 -3.10 -4.10 7.33
CA ILE A 449 -2.99 -5.57 7.25
C ILE A 449 -1.55 -5.92 6.92
N ASP A 450 -0.92 -6.78 7.73
CA ASP A 450 0.40 -7.32 7.44
C ASP A 450 0.32 -8.57 6.55
N LEU A 451 1.03 -8.48 5.43
CA LEU A 451 1.22 -9.49 4.40
C LEU A 451 2.71 -9.92 4.30
N SER A 452 3.48 -9.77 5.37
CA SER A 452 4.91 -10.11 5.42
C SER A 452 5.19 -11.59 5.17
N LYS A 453 4.44 -12.50 5.84
CA LYS A 453 4.53 -13.96 5.65
C LYS A 453 4.36 -14.38 4.19
N CYS A 454 3.52 -13.67 3.43
CA CYS A 454 3.17 -13.95 2.04
C CYS A 454 4.38 -13.82 1.10
N LYS A 455 5.31 -12.90 1.40
CA LYS A 455 6.56 -12.75 0.64
C LYS A 455 7.50 -13.93 0.87
N LYS A 456 7.56 -14.45 2.10
CA LYS A 456 8.53 -15.48 2.48
C LYS A 456 8.33 -16.78 1.70
N ILE A 457 7.08 -17.23 1.57
CA ILE A 457 6.70 -18.42 0.78
C ILE A 457 7.19 -18.28 -0.68
N LYS A 458 7.03 -17.10 -1.29
CA LYS A 458 7.56 -16.85 -2.64
C LYS A 458 9.08 -16.87 -2.69
N THR A 459 9.80 -16.27 -1.74
CA THR A 459 11.27 -16.33 -1.74
C THR A 459 11.80 -17.75 -1.53
N ASP A 460 11.15 -18.57 -0.69
CA ASP A 460 11.58 -19.94 -0.45
C ASP A 460 11.31 -20.83 -1.69
N GLN A 461 10.19 -20.62 -2.39
CA GLN A 461 9.92 -21.26 -3.70
C GLN A 461 10.94 -20.83 -4.78
N LEU A 462 11.16 -19.51 -4.95
CA LEU A 462 12.17 -18.98 -5.89
C LEU A 462 13.59 -19.47 -5.57
N ARG A 463 13.87 -19.82 -4.32
CA ARG A 463 15.17 -20.38 -3.89
C ARG A 463 15.33 -21.84 -4.32
N GLY A 464 14.24 -22.62 -4.37
CA GLY A 464 14.21 -23.94 -4.98
C GLY A 464 14.38 -23.89 -6.49
N GLU A 465 13.61 -23.03 -7.17
CA GLU A 465 13.70 -22.82 -8.62
C GLU A 465 15.12 -22.35 -9.05
N ASN A 466 15.76 -21.45 -8.29
CA ASN A 466 17.14 -21.04 -8.54
C ASN A 466 18.18 -22.13 -8.25
N ALA A 467 17.90 -23.07 -7.34
CA ALA A 467 18.79 -24.21 -7.08
C ALA A 467 18.75 -25.21 -8.25
N GLU A 468 17.56 -25.54 -8.76
CA GLU A 468 17.38 -26.37 -9.96
C GLU A 468 18.07 -25.73 -11.18
N ILE A 469 17.94 -24.41 -11.36
CA ILE A 469 18.65 -23.68 -12.41
C ILE A 469 20.18 -23.78 -12.24
N SER A 470 20.70 -23.62 -11.01
CA SER A 470 22.15 -23.72 -10.77
C SER A 470 22.69 -25.13 -11.03
N GLU A 471 21.95 -26.17 -10.64
CA GLU A 471 22.29 -27.57 -10.89
C GLU A 471 22.30 -27.88 -12.39
N LEU A 472 21.31 -27.38 -13.15
CA LEU A 472 21.28 -27.50 -14.61
C LEU A 472 22.49 -26.82 -15.28
N TYR A 473 22.94 -25.66 -14.79
CA TYR A 473 24.13 -24.99 -15.33
C TYR A 473 25.44 -25.72 -14.99
N SER A 474 25.60 -26.26 -13.78
CA SER A 474 26.76 -27.10 -13.43
C SER A 474 26.85 -28.34 -14.33
N ASN A 475 25.72 -29.05 -14.53
CA ASN A 475 25.66 -30.21 -15.43
C ASN A 475 26.03 -29.86 -16.89
N VAL A 476 25.69 -28.66 -17.39
CA VAL A 476 26.11 -28.22 -18.73
C VAL A 476 27.62 -27.95 -18.77
N TRP A 477 28.17 -27.24 -17.78
CA TRP A 477 29.59 -26.88 -17.74
C TRP A 477 30.51 -28.11 -17.64
N GLU A 478 30.18 -29.09 -16.80
CA GLU A 478 30.93 -30.34 -16.69
C GLU A 478 30.97 -31.12 -18.03
N ARG A 479 29.90 -31.02 -18.83
CA ARG A 479 29.80 -31.65 -20.15
C ARG A 479 30.52 -30.87 -21.26
N GLU A 480 30.61 -29.54 -21.14
CA GLU A 480 31.49 -28.74 -22.00
C GLU A 480 32.96 -29.12 -21.76
N GLN A 481 33.36 -29.36 -20.50
CA GLN A 481 34.70 -29.88 -20.17
C GLN A 481 34.90 -31.34 -20.61
N GLU A 482 33.89 -32.21 -20.52
CA GLU A 482 33.92 -33.56 -21.11
C GLU A 482 34.16 -33.51 -22.64
N LEU A 483 33.47 -32.61 -23.35
CA LEU A 483 33.68 -32.39 -24.79
C LEU A 483 35.05 -31.80 -25.12
N GLU A 484 35.56 -30.89 -24.30
CA GLU A 484 36.88 -30.27 -24.48
C GLU A 484 37.98 -31.33 -24.37
N PHE A 485 37.94 -32.15 -23.31
CA PHE A 485 38.81 -33.30 -23.12
C PHE A 485 38.71 -34.30 -24.30
N LEU A 486 37.48 -34.58 -24.79
CA LEU A 486 37.26 -35.49 -25.92
C LEU A 486 37.71 -34.92 -27.29
N LYS A 487 37.86 -33.60 -27.45
CA LYS A 487 38.50 -33.01 -28.65
C LYS A 487 40.01 -33.23 -28.64
N GLU A 488 40.64 -33.12 -27.48
CA GLU A 488 42.10 -33.24 -27.31
C GLU A 488 42.57 -34.69 -27.28
N HIS A 489 41.81 -35.59 -26.63
CA HIS A 489 42.23 -36.96 -26.31
C HIS A 489 41.32 -38.06 -26.88
N GLY A 490 40.15 -37.70 -27.42
CA GLY A 490 39.16 -38.66 -27.93
C GLY A 490 39.39 -39.06 -29.39
N SER A 491 38.81 -40.20 -29.81
CA SER A 491 38.70 -40.52 -31.23
C SER A 491 37.47 -39.85 -31.85
N ASN A 492 37.54 -39.49 -33.13
CA ASN A 492 36.45 -38.81 -33.84
C ASN A 492 35.08 -39.51 -33.73
N ASN A 493 35.07 -40.85 -33.69
CA ASN A 493 33.84 -41.63 -33.50
C ASN A 493 33.29 -41.50 -32.07
N HIS A 494 34.15 -41.43 -31.05
CA HIS A 494 33.73 -41.24 -29.66
C HIS A 494 33.16 -39.82 -29.46
N LEU A 495 33.85 -38.80 -29.98
CA LEU A 495 33.38 -37.41 -29.97
C LEU A 495 32.05 -37.25 -30.70
N TYR A 496 31.89 -37.87 -31.88
CA TYR A 496 30.63 -37.84 -32.64
C TYR A 496 29.46 -38.49 -31.88
N LEU A 497 29.68 -39.65 -31.25
CA LEU A 497 28.65 -40.32 -30.45
C LEU A 497 28.25 -39.47 -29.24
N LYS A 498 29.23 -38.88 -28.54
CA LYS A 498 28.97 -38.03 -27.36
C LYS A 498 28.22 -36.75 -27.71
N LEU A 499 28.61 -36.06 -28.80
CA LEU A 499 27.88 -34.91 -29.34
C LEU A 499 26.43 -35.26 -29.72
N ARG A 500 26.18 -36.47 -30.24
CA ARG A 500 24.83 -36.94 -30.61
C ARG A 500 23.96 -37.28 -29.40
N GLU A 501 24.56 -37.76 -28.31
CA GLU A 501 23.92 -38.01 -27.03
C GLU A 501 23.56 -36.69 -26.33
N GLN A 502 24.58 -35.90 -25.98
CA GLN A 502 24.43 -34.61 -25.29
C GLN A 502 23.57 -33.62 -26.09
N GLY A 503 23.61 -33.66 -27.44
CA GLY A 503 22.83 -32.77 -28.30
C GLY A 503 21.31 -32.89 -28.14
N LYS A 504 20.79 -34.01 -27.63
CA LYS A 504 19.37 -34.12 -27.20
C LYS A 504 19.16 -33.49 -25.83
N GLU A 505 20.00 -33.84 -24.87
CA GLU A 505 19.83 -33.41 -23.48
C GLU A 505 20.01 -31.89 -23.31
N VAL A 506 20.91 -31.27 -24.08
CA VAL A 506 21.05 -29.81 -24.16
C VAL A 506 19.77 -29.15 -24.69
N GLN A 507 19.07 -29.75 -25.66
CA GLN A 507 17.77 -29.23 -26.12
C GLN A 507 16.70 -29.32 -25.02
N ASP A 508 16.73 -30.38 -24.20
CA ASP A 508 15.80 -30.53 -23.07
C ASP A 508 16.11 -29.57 -21.90
N VAL A 509 17.38 -29.31 -21.60
CA VAL A 509 17.78 -28.24 -20.66
C VAL A 509 17.32 -26.87 -21.18
N PHE A 510 17.57 -26.55 -22.46
CA PHE A 510 17.10 -25.30 -23.06
C PHE A 510 15.57 -25.16 -23.02
N ARG A 511 14.83 -26.24 -23.30
CA ARG A 511 13.37 -26.29 -23.20
C ARG A 511 12.89 -25.99 -21.78
N ARG A 512 13.46 -26.65 -20.77
CA ARG A 512 13.10 -26.46 -19.36
C ARG A 512 13.45 -25.04 -18.86
N VAL A 513 14.59 -24.49 -19.28
CA VAL A 513 14.98 -23.08 -18.98
C VAL A 513 14.05 -22.07 -19.67
N GLN A 514 13.57 -22.35 -20.89
CA GLN A 514 12.56 -21.52 -21.55
C GLN A 514 11.20 -21.59 -20.84
N GLU A 515 10.76 -22.76 -20.41
CA GLU A 515 9.52 -22.96 -19.64
C GLU A 515 9.56 -22.20 -18.30
N MET A 516 10.66 -22.30 -17.54
CA MET A 516 10.89 -21.51 -16.32
C MET A 516 10.90 -19.99 -16.61
N THR A 517 11.61 -19.56 -17.67
CA THR A 517 11.65 -18.14 -18.09
C THR A 517 10.26 -17.61 -18.45
N MET A 518 9.41 -18.44 -19.07
CA MET A 518 8.02 -18.11 -19.39
C MET A 518 7.13 -18.05 -18.13
N SER A 519 7.40 -18.89 -17.12
CA SER A 519 6.76 -18.81 -15.81
C SER A 519 7.10 -17.48 -15.10
N TYR A 520 8.39 -17.12 -15.02
CA TYR A 520 8.84 -15.84 -14.43
C TYR A 520 8.20 -14.61 -15.11
N LYS A 521 8.07 -14.62 -16.44
CA LYS A 521 7.37 -13.56 -17.20
C LYS A 521 5.88 -13.50 -16.85
N ARG A 522 5.19 -14.64 -16.76
CA ARG A 522 3.78 -14.71 -16.33
C ARG A 522 3.58 -14.25 -14.89
N ALA A 523 4.57 -14.45 -14.01
CA ALA A 523 4.57 -13.98 -12.63
C ALA A 523 4.80 -12.45 -12.48
N ASN A 524 5.03 -11.73 -13.59
CA ASN A 524 5.21 -10.27 -13.64
C ASN A 524 6.43 -9.77 -12.83
N LEU A 525 7.47 -10.60 -12.72
CA LEU A 525 8.72 -10.30 -12.03
C LEU A 525 9.75 -9.70 -13.01
N LYS A 526 10.56 -8.74 -12.54
CA LYS A 526 11.76 -8.30 -13.27
C LYS A 526 12.85 -9.36 -13.10
N PHE A 527 13.22 -10.02 -14.19
CA PHE A 527 14.42 -10.86 -14.26
C PHE A 527 15.67 -9.95 -14.18
N ASP A 528 16.51 -10.11 -13.16
CA ASP A 528 17.71 -9.27 -13.02
C ASP A 528 18.81 -9.75 -13.97
N LYS A 529 18.96 -9.02 -15.08
CA LYS A 529 19.98 -9.31 -16.10
C LYS A 529 21.42 -9.16 -15.59
N ARG A 530 21.67 -8.49 -14.46
CA ARG A 530 23.03 -8.31 -13.93
C ARG A 530 23.61 -9.58 -13.30
N ALA A 531 22.75 -10.42 -12.72
CA ALA A 531 23.18 -11.70 -12.13
C ALA A 531 23.63 -12.75 -13.16
N ALA A 532 23.42 -12.50 -14.46
CA ALA A 532 23.77 -13.40 -15.56
C ALA A 532 24.74 -12.74 -16.58
N PHE A 533 25.47 -11.69 -16.18
CA PHE A 533 26.32 -10.91 -17.09
C PHE A 533 27.73 -10.64 -16.51
N ASP A 534 28.34 -11.67 -15.93
CA ASP A 534 29.75 -11.64 -15.54
C ASP A 534 30.46 -12.98 -15.87
N LEU A 535 30.51 -13.29 -17.17
CA LEU A 535 31.41 -14.28 -17.78
C LEU A 535 31.67 -13.87 -19.24
N ARG A 536 32.88 -14.15 -19.73
CA ARG A 536 33.32 -13.95 -21.13
C ARG A 536 33.17 -15.30 -21.86
N SER A 537 33.00 -15.40 -23.17
CA SER A 537 33.08 -14.38 -24.24
C SER A 537 31.83 -14.40 -25.15
N LYS A 538 31.87 -13.65 -26.26
CA LYS A 538 30.81 -13.66 -27.30
C LYS A 538 31.21 -14.42 -28.58
N GLU A 539 32.45 -14.92 -28.63
CA GLU A 539 33.07 -15.42 -29.87
C GLU A 539 32.81 -16.92 -30.09
N SER A 540 32.87 -17.74 -29.04
CA SER A 540 32.71 -19.20 -29.12
C SER A 540 31.37 -19.64 -29.74
N THR A 541 30.31 -18.85 -29.58
CA THR A 541 28.98 -19.15 -30.16
C THR A 541 28.91 -18.91 -31.68
N LEU A 542 29.85 -18.14 -32.25
CA LEU A 542 29.95 -17.93 -33.68
C LEU A 542 30.76 -19.06 -34.33
N GLU A 543 31.92 -19.37 -33.76
CA GLU A 543 32.84 -20.41 -34.25
C GLU A 543 32.19 -21.80 -34.33
N ILE A 544 31.42 -22.20 -33.32
CA ILE A 544 30.67 -23.47 -33.33
C ILE A 544 29.68 -23.54 -34.52
N LYS A 545 29.04 -22.41 -34.85
CA LYS A 545 28.09 -22.32 -35.97
C LYS A 545 28.78 -22.40 -37.33
N GLU A 546 29.96 -21.83 -37.45
CA GLU A 546 30.74 -21.83 -38.69
C GLU A 546 31.43 -23.18 -38.90
N ALA A 547 32.02 -23.79 -37.86
CA ALA A 547 32.62 -25.13 -37.91
C ALA A 547 31.62 -26.20 -38.37
N CYS A 548 30.39 -26.21 -37.83
CA CYS A 548 29.35 -27.13 -38.27
C CYS A 548 28.95 -26.92 -39.75
N ASN A 549 28.87 -25.67 -40.22
CA ASN A 549 28.54 -25.39 -41.62
C ASN A 549 29.66 -25.80 -42.59
N VAL A 550 30.93 -25.57 -42.22
CA VAL A 550 32.09 -25.97 -43.05
C VAL A 550 32.11 -27.48 -43.25
N GLN A 551 32.03 -28.28 -42.17
CA GLN A 551 32.03 -29.74 -42.30
C GLN A 551 30.83 -30.27 -43.10
N TYR A 552 29.63 -29.70 -42.93
CA TYR A 552 28.44 -30.13 -43.68
C TYR A 552 28.54 -29.85 -45.19
N SER A 553 29.34 -28.86 -45.60
CA SER A 553 29.58 -28.56 -47.01
C SER A 553 30.58 -29.53 -47.66
N GLN A 554 31.65 -29.91 -46.97
CA GLN A 554 32.67 -30.82 -47.48
C GLN A 554 32.14 -32.25 -47.70
N VAL A 555 31.32 -32.76 -46.78
CA VAL A 555 30.70 -34.11 -46.91
C VAL A 555 29.80 -34.19 -48.15
N LYS A 556 29.04 -33.14 -48.46
CA LYS A 556 28.22 -33.08 -49.67
C LYS A 556 29.04 -33.03 -50.96
N PHE A 557 30.22 -32.42 -50.94
CA PHE A 557 31.06 -32.30 -52.14
C PHE A 557 31.68 -33.64 -52.55
N GLN A 558 32.03 -34.50 -51.58
CA GLN A 558 32.58 -35.84 -51.86
C GLN A 558 31.53 -36.87 -52.30
N GLN A 559 30.25 -36.66 -51.99
CA GLN A 559 29.15 -37.54 -52.41
C GLN A 559 28.58 -37.19 -53.80
N ALA A 560 29.09 -36.16 -54.48
CA ALA A 560 28.52 -35.62 -55.72
C ALA A 560 29.17 -36.13 -57.03
N GLN A 561 30.16 -37.04 -56.97
CA GLN A 561 30.89 -37.53 -58.15
C GLN A 561 30.67 -39.02 -58.48
N VAL A 562 29.42 -39.48 -58.50
CA VAL A 562 29.01 -40.67 -59.27
C VAL A 562 27.71 -40.42 -60.03
N GLN A 563 27.73 -40.65 -61.33
CA GLN A 563 26.62 -40.70 -62.31
C GLN A 563 26.77 -42.04 -63.06
N PRO A 564 25.77 -42.61 -63.78
CA PRO A 564 24.60 -41.98 -64.43
C PRO A 564 23.25 -42.71 -64.10
N SER A 565 22.09 -42.60 -64.78
CA SER A 565 21.70 -41.93 -66.04
C SER A 565 20.20 -41.57 -66.10
N ARG A 566 19.89 -40.36 -66.58
CA ARG A 566 18.84 -39.95 -67.57
C ARG A 566 17.47 -40.68 -67.71
N VAL A 567 16.39 -39.85 -67.65
CA VAL A 567 15.26 -39.70 -68.65
C VAL A 567 14.16 -40.80 -68.65
N GLU A 568 12.83 -40.52 -68.56
CA GLU A 568 12.02 -39.30 -68.31
C GLU A 568 10.54 -39.69 -67.86
N SER A 569 9.35 -39.07 -68.08
CA SER A 569 8.79 -37.97 -68.92
C SER A 569 7.59 -37.20 -68.29
N VAL A 570 7.44 -35.94 -68.73
CA VAL A 570 6.24 -35.10 -69.09
C VAL A 570 4.78 -35.48 -68.67
N LEU A 571 4.05 -34.47 -68.14
CA LEU A 571 2.61 -34.03 -68.24
C LEU A 571 1.51 -35.04 -68.74
N THR A 572 0.22 -34.99 -68.32
CA THR A 572 -0.72 -33.85 -68.52
C THR A 572 -2.11 -34.00 -67.82
N LEU A 573 -2.64 -32.87 -67.31
CA LEU A 573 -4.03 -32.45 -66.92
C LEU A 573 -5.28 -33.40 -66.91
N LYS A 574 -6.14 -33.11 -65.91
CA LYS A 574 -7.64 -33.18 -65.86
C LYS A 574 -8.33 -34.56 -65.89
N ARG A 575 -9.61 -34.73 -65.50
CA ARG A 575 -10.49 -34.17 -64.41
C ARG A 575 -11.90 -34.78 -64.63
N GLU A 576 -12.53 -35.39 -63.61
CA GLU A 576 -13.98 -35.72 -63.52
C GLU A 576 -14.57 -36.63 -64.66
N THR A 577 -15.43 -37.65 -64.48
CA THR A 577 -16.42 -37.97 -63.42
C THR A 577 -16.86 -39.46 -63.46
N SER A 578 -17.89 -39.83 -62.69
CA SER A 578 -18.80 -41.01 -62.81
C SER A 578 -18.29 -42.45 -62.58
N THR A 579 -18.40 -42.90 -61.32
CA THR A 579 -19.24 -44.03 -60.82
C THR A 579 -19.36 -45.39 -61.54
N HIS A 580 -19.32 -46.44 -60.68
CA HIS A 580 -19.84 -47.82 -60.80
C HIS A 580 -19.02 -48.92 -61.53
N LEU A 581 -18.62 -49.91 -60.71
CA LEU A 581 -18.77 -51.38 -60.86
C LEU A 581 -19.03 -51.92 -62.28
N ASN A 582 -18.40 -53.03 -62.72
CA ASN A 582 -18.28 -54.28 -61.96
C ASN A 582 -17.28 -55.30 -62.56
N LEU A 583 -17.06 -56.41 -61.83
CA LEU A 583 -16.66 -57.76 -62.30
C LEU A 583 -15.40 -57.96 -63.17
N ASN A 584 -14.39 -58.62 -62.55
CA ASN A 584 -13.59 -59.77 -63.01
C ASN A 584 -12.17 -59.67 -62.41
N GLU A 585 -11.64 -60.58 -61.57
CA GLU A 585 -11.45 -62.05 -61.73
C GLU A 585 -10.77 -62.39 -63.07
N ASN A 586 -9.53 -62.89 -63.15
CA ASN A 586 -8.80 -63.72 -62.18
C ASN A 586 -7.27 -63.75 -62.43
N LEU A 587 -6.55 -64.26 -61.43
CA LEU A 587 -5.32 -65.10 -61.53
C LEU A 587 -4.07 -64.65 -62.32
N GLN A 588 -3.04 -64.29 -61.54
CA GLN A 588 -1.74 -64.99 -61.42
C GLN A 588 -0.63 -64.93 -62.49
N ILE A 589 0.62 -64.92 -61.97
CA ILE A 589 1.94 -65.30 -62.54
C ILE A 589 2.76 -64.19 -63.25
N LEU A 590 3.89 -63.83 -62.59
CA LEU A 590 5.20 -63.28 -63.04
C LEU A 590 5.22 -62.07 -64.01
N ASP A 591 6.11 -61.09 -63.85
CA ASP A 591 7.26 -60.92 -62.92
C ASP A 591 7.03 -59.83 -61.85
#